data_AF-A0A496ZNS1-F1
#
_entry.id   AF-A0A496ZNS1-F1
#
_cell.length_a   1.000
_cell.length_b   1.000
_cell.length_c   1.000
_cell.angle_alpha   90.00
_cell.angle_beta   90.00
_cell.angle_gamma   90.00
#
_symmetry.space_group_name_H-M   'P 1'
#
loop_
_entity.id
_entity.type
_entity.pdbx_description
1 polymer ?
#
loop_
_entity_poly.entity_id
_entity_poly.type
_entity_poly.pdbx_seq_one_letter_code
_entity_poly.pdbx_strand_id
1 'polypeptide(L)' 'MGEVEMFKLIEKMLPKILKVITPELKAAAQNFVKQLEHHAKKTNNPLDDIFVEILKVLLEVEE' A
#
# COMPACT_ATOMS: atom_id res chain seq x y z
N MET A 1 14.96 -6.60 -23.63
CA MET A 1 13.92 -7.62 -23.31
C MET A 1 14.25 -8.21 -21.94
N GLY A 2 14.10 -7.43 -20.87
CA GLY A 2 14.51 -7.83 -19.51
C GLY A 2 13.70 -7.11 -18.41
N GLU A 3 13.35 -5.85 -18.64
CA GLU A 3 12.53 -5.07 -17.68
C GLU A 3 11.07 -5.54 -17.64
N VAL A 4 10.47 -5.82 -18.80
CA VAL A 4 9.07 -6.28 -18.90
C VAL A 4 8.84 -7.62 -18.20
N GLU A 5 9.84 -8.49 -18.15
CA GLU A 5 9.73 -9.78 -17.46
C GLU A 5 9.80 -9.64 -15.94
N MET A 6 10.65 -8.74 -15.43
CA MET A 6 10.65 -8.39 -14.00
C MET A 6 9.31 -7.80 -13.57
N PHE A 7 8.74 -6.87 -14.34
CA PHE A 7 7.42 -6.30 -14.02
C PHE A 7 6.34 -7.37 -13.96
N LYS A 8 6.30 -8.30 -14.91
CA LYS A 8 5.35 -9.44 -14.89
C LYS A 8 5.57 -10.37 -13.69
N LEU A 9 6.81 -10.53 -13.24
CA LEU A 9 7.13 -11.36 -12.09
C LEU A 9 6.66 -10.69 -10.79
N ILE A 10 6.90 -9.39 -10.65
CA ILE A 10 6.41 -8.57 -9.55
C ILE A 10 4.87 -8.56 -9.54
N GLU A 11 4.21 -8.34 -10.68
CA GLU A 11 2.75 -8.32 -10.80
C GLU A 11 2.11 -9.65 -10.38
N LYS A 12 2.76 -10.78 -10.66
CA LYS A 12 2.30 -12.12 -10.22
C LYS A 12 2.59 -12.42 -8.75
N MET A 13 3.64 -11.83 -8.18
CA MET A 13 4.05 -12.06 -6.80
C MET A 13 3.36 -11.14 -5.81
N LEU A 14 3.09 -9.89 -6.18
CA LEU A 14 2.40 -8.90 -5.36
C LEU A 14 1.13 -9.46 -4.71
N PRO A 15 0.16 -10.03 -5.44
CA PRO A 15 -1.08 -10.54 -4.84
C PRO A 15 -0.84 -11.76 -3.94
N LYS A 16 0.22 -12.55 -4.17
CA LYS A 16 0.57 -13.68 -3.31
C LYS A 16 1.22 -13.20 -2.02
N ILE A 17 2.10 -12.20 -2.10
CA ILE A 17 2.70 -11.56 -0.93
C ILE A 17 1.58 -10.92 -0.10
N LEU A 18 0.66 -10.18 -0.74
CA LEU A 18 -0.51 -9.59 -0.08
C LEU A 18 -1.44 -10.64 0.56
N LYS A 19 -1.62 -11.82 -0.06
CA LYS A 19 -2.38 -12.95 0.53
C LYS A 19 -1.65 -13.66 1.68
N VAL A 20 -0.33 -13.54 1.75
CA VAL A 20 0.54 -14.16 2.78
C VAL A 20 0.91 -13.14 3.86
N ILE A 21 0.35 -11.93 3.82
CA ILE A 21 0.41 -11.01 4.94
C ILE A 21 -0.33 -11.64 6.11
N THR A 22 0.43 -12.04 7.14
CA THR A 22 -0.14 -12.49 8.41
C THR A 22 -0.99 -11.37 9.02
N PRO A 23 -2.00 -11.69 9.84
CA PRO A 23 -2.84 -10.67 10.48
C PRO A 23 -2.02 -9.59 11.22
N GLU A 24 -0.87 -9.96 11.79
CA GLU A 24 0.08 -9.04 12.43
C GLU A 24 0.70 -8.04 11.44
N LEU A 25 1.14 -8.50 10.26
CA LEU A 25 1.68 -7.63 9.22
C LEU A 25 0.59 -6.76 8.60
N LYS A 26 -0.65 -7.26 8.49
CA LYS A 26 -1.80 -6.45 8.03
C LYS A 26 -2.05 -5.32 9.03
N ALA A 27 -2.10 -5.63 10.32
CA ALA A 27 -2.27 -4.62 11.37
C ALA A 27 -1.13 -3.58 11.35
N ALA A 28 0.12 -4.01 11.18
CA ALA A 28 1.26 -3.11 11.06
C ALA A 28 1.16 -2.20 9.82
N ALA A 29 0.77 -2.76 8.67
CA ALA A 29 0.57 -2.00 7.43
C ALA A 29 -0.60 -1.00 7.54
N GLN A 30 -1.73 -1.41 8.13
CA GLN A 30 -2.86 -0.51 8.39
C GLN A 30 -2.45 0.64 9.32
N ASN A 31 -1.70 0.35 10.38
CA ASN A 31 -1.20 1.39 11.30
C ASN A 31 -0.21 2.33 10.60
N PHE A 32 0.64 1.81 9.71
CA PHE A 32 1.53 2.61 8.89
C PHE A 32 0.77 3.54 7.94
N VAL A 33 -0.29 3.08 7.28
CA VAL A 33 -1.15 3.92 6.43
C VAL A 33 -1.84 5.01 7.24
N LYS A 34 -2.32 4.71 8.47
CA LYS A 34 -2.91 5.72 9.37
C LYS A 34 -1.90 6.80 9.76
N GLN A 35 -0.63 6.44 9.95
CA GLN A 35 0.44 7.42 10.18
C GLN A 35 0.75 8.24 8.92
N LEU A 36 0.82 7.60 7.75
CA LEU A 36 1.01 8.30 6.47
C LEU A 36 -0.12 9.31 6.21
N GLU A 37 -1.37 8.97 6.49
CA GLU A 37 -2.49 9.90 6.40
C GLU A 37 -2.31 11.12 7.30
N HIS A 38 -1.90 10.90 8.56
CA HIS A 38 -1.63 12.00 9.48
C HIS A 38 -0.51 12.93 9.00
N HIS A 39 0.46 12.39 8.27
CA HIS A 39 1.54 13.17 7.66
C HIS A 39 1.12 13.83 6.34
N ALA A 40 0.34 13.15 5.49
CA ALA A 40 -0.21 13.69 4.25
C ALA A 40 -1.13 14.89 4.51
N LYS A 41 -1.94 14.84 5.58
CA LYS A 41 -2.74 16.00 6.02
C LYS A 41 -1.93 17.22 6.44
N LYS A 42 -0.61 17.06 6.67
CA LYS A 42 0.31 18.17 6.98
C LYS A 42 1.02 18.68 5.73
N THR A 43 0.98 17.95 4.62
CA THR A 43 1.50 18.40 3.33
C THR A 43 0.35 19.03 2.54
N ASN A 44 0.54 20.21 1.95
CA ASN A 44 -0.46 20.81 1.04
C ASN A 44 -0.37 20.17 -0.36
N ASN A 45 -0.10 18.86 -0.43
CA ASN A 45 0.10 18.14 -1.69
C ASN A 45 -1.06 17.17 -1.94
N PRO A 46 -1.97 17.47 -2.89
CA PRO A 46 -3.12 16.62 -3.17
C PRO A 46 -2.75 15.22 -3.70
N LEU A 47 -1.51 15.04 -4.21
CA LEU A 47 -1.04 13.73 -4.63
C LEU A 47 -0.78 12.79 -3.43
N ASP A 48 -0.37 13.33 -2.28
CA ASP A 48 -0.10 12.54 -1.08
C ASP A 48 -1.42 11.98 -0.52
N ASP A 49 -2.48 12.79 -0.51
CA ASP A 49 -3.82 12.36 -0.10
C ASP A 49 -4.36 11.24 -1.01
N ILE A 50 -4.24 11.38 -2.33
CA ILE A 50 -4.66 10.35 -3.30
C ILE A 50 -3.88 9.06 -3.08
N PHE A 51 -2.57 9.15 -2.83
CA PHE A 51 -1.72 7.98 -2.61
C PHE A 51 -2.11 7.24 -1.33
N VAL A 52 -2.40 7.97 -0.25
CA VAL A 52 -2.88 7.40 1.02
C VAL A 52 -4.22 6.67 0.81
N GLU A 53 -5.16 7.28 0.09
CA GLU A 53 -6.46 6.65 -0.21
C GLU A 53 -6.31 5.35 -1.01
N ILE A 54 -5.41 5.31 -2.00
CA ILE A 54 -5.12 4.08 -2.74
C ILE A 54 -4.55 2.99 -1.82
N LEU A 55 -3.65 3.36 -0.90
CA LEU A 55 -3.08 2.41 0.06
C LEU A 55 -4.13 1.88 1.05
N LYS A 56 -5.09 2.72 1.47
CA LYS A 56 -6.21 2.28 2.33
C LYS A 56 -7.04 1.20 1.65
N VAL A 57 -7.37 1.39 0.38
CA VAL A 57 -8.14 0.41 -0.41
C VAL A 57 -7.36 -0.90 -0.60
N LEU A 58 -6.07 -0.82 -0.93
CA LEU A 58 -5.23 -2.00 -1.17
C LEU A 58 -4.99 -2.84 0.09
N LEU A 59 -4.94 -2.20 1.25
CA LEU A 59 -4.67 -2.87 2.53
C LEU A 59 -5.94 -3.15 3.34
N GLU A 60 -7.12 -2.87 2.77
CA GLU A 60 -8.42 -2.99 3.42
C GLU A 60 -8.39 -2.31 4.81
N VAL A 61 -7.89 -1.07 4.84
CA VAL A 61 -7.88 -0.26 6.06
C VAL A 61 -9.31 0.21 6.28
N GLU A 62 -10.03 -0.46 7.19
CA GLU A 62 -11.32 0.03 7.66
C GLU A 62 -11.11 1.32 8.48
N GLU A 63 -11.94 2.34 8.23
CA GLU A 63 -11.90 3.65 8.91
C GLU A 63 -11.98 3.50 10.43
#